data_AF-A0A0V0UZ00-F1
#
_entry.id   AF-A0A0V0UZ00-F1
#
_cell.length_a   1.000
_cell.length_b   1.000
_cell.length_c   1.000
_cell.angle_alpha   90.00
_cell.angle_beta   90.00
_cell.angle_gamma   90.00
#
_symmetry.space_group_name_H-M   'P 1'
#
loop_
_entity.id
_entity.type
_entity.pdbx_description
1 polymer ?
#
loop_
_entity_poly.entity_id
_entity_poly.type
_entity_poly.pdbx_seq_one_letter_code
_entity_poly.pdbx_strand_id
1 'polypeptide(L)'
;MNKQFLLYHINMSSLQITLNKVEAEFKVHPFGHPLFRGITRAHQRFINKTVLVKDNNVEEALKILNKKLSQEKLLEIYRRTRYYEKPYQQRNQYSYEICKAIYNEDMNRKIALISRKNRPDRWPGQY
;
A
#
# COMPACT_ATOMS: atom_id res chain seq x y z
N MET A 1 10.11 33.15 -26.56
CA MET A 1 8.76 32.57 -26.33
C MET A 1 8.71 32.02 -24.91
N ASN A 2 8.12 32.81 -24.01
CA ASN A 2 7.93 32.50 -22.60
C ASN A 2 6.95 31.33 -22.41
N LYS A 3 7.39 30.24 -21.79
CA LYS A 3 6.49 29.32 -21.09
C LYS A 3 6.59 29.64 -19.60
N GLN A 4 5.71 30.53 -19.14
CA GLN A 4 5.45 30.73 -17.72
C GLN A 4 4.97 29.40 -17.13
N PHE A 5 5.88 28.72 -16.42
CA PHE A 5 5.50 27.70 -15.46
C PHE A 5 4.72 28.41 -14.36
N LEU A 6 3.39 28.33 -14.42
CA LEU A 6 2.52 28.72 -13.32
C LEU A 6 2.69 27.67 -12.21
N LEU A 7 3.77 27.80 -11.44
CA LEU A 7 3.84 27.28 -10.08
C LEU A 7 2.75 28.04 -9.31
N TYR A 8 1.62 27.39 -9.08
CA TYR A 8 0.67 27.85 -8.07
C TYR A 8 1.45 28.00 -6.76
N HIS A 9 1.70 29.25 -6.39
CA HIS A 9 2.30 29.63 -5.12
C HIS A 9 1.27 29.29 -4.05
N ILE A 10 1.23 28.04 -3.60
CA ILE A 10 0.40 27.61 -2.49
C ILE A 10 0.90 28.41 -1.29
N ASN A 11 0.06 29.31 -0.81
CA ASN A 11 0.37 30.21 0.29
C ASN A 11 0.72 29.36 1.52
N MET A 12 2.01 29.31 1.88
CA MET A 12 2.54 28.49 2.98
C MET A 12 1.90 28.85 4.33
N SER A 13 1.27 30.01 4.44
CA SER A 13 0.61 30.52 5.64
C SER A 13 -0.76 29.88 5.93
N SER A 14 -1.57 29.56 4.91
CA SER A 14 -2.91 29.01 5.08
C SER A 14 -2.92 27.50 5.37
N LEU A 15 -1.90 26.78 4.89
CA LEU A 15 -1.66 25.37 5.28
C LEU A 15 -1.19 25.25 6.73
N GLN A 16 -0.53 26.28 7.28
CA GLN A 16 0.01 26.22 8.64
C GLN A 16 -1.08 26.11 9.73
N ILE A 17 -2.24 26.74 9.52
CA ILE A 17 -3.35 26.77 10.48
C ILE A 17 -4.11 25.43 10.50
N THR A 18 -4.32 24.80 9.33
CA THR A 18 -4.96 23.48 9.22
C THR A 18 -4.02 22.35 9.66
N LEU A 19 -2.71 22.48 9.41
CA LEU A 19 -1.67 21.59 9.92
C LEU A 19 -1.66 21.54 11.46
N ASN A 20 -1.73 22.68 12.14
CA ASN A 20 -1.67 22.73 13.61
C ASN A 20 -2.86 22.02 14.29
N LYS A 21 -4.04 22.00 13.65
CA LYS A 21 -5.25 21.36 14.18
C LYS A 21 -5.18 19.83 14.04
N VAL A 22 -4.73 19.34 12.87
CA VAL A 22 -4.49 17.91 12.62
C VAL A 22 -3.33 17.38 13.49
N GLU A 23 -2.29 18.18 13.71
CA GLU A 23 -1.16 17.83 14.57
C GLU A 23 -1.51 17.56 16.04
N ALA A 24 -2.53 18.25 16.57
CA ALA A 24 -2.97 18.05 17.95
C ALA A 24 -3.63 16.68 18.14
N GLU A 25 -4.33 16.19 17.12
CA GLU A 25 -5.05 14.91 17.13
C GLU A 25 -4.11 13.70 16.96
N PHE A 26 -2.98 13.87 16.25
CA PHE A 26 -2.00 12.79 16.02
C PHE A 26 -0.92 12.64 17.11
N LYS A 27 -0.87 13.50 18.13
CA LYS A 27 0.13 13.43 19.23
C LYS A 27 -0.15 12.35 20.27
N VAL A 28 -1.32 11.71 20.23
CA VAL A 28 -1.72 10.64 21.16
C VAL A 28 -1.60 9.28 20.47
N HIS A 29 -0.81 8.38 21.08
CA HIS A 29 -0.79 6.96 20.71
C HIS A 29 -2.20 6.34 20.86
N PRO A 30 -2.47 5.17 20.24
CA PRO A 30 -3.68 4.38 20.51
C PRO A 30 -3.86 3.97 21.99
N PHE A 31 -2.85 4.21 22.84
CA PHE A 31 -2.86 3.97 24.28
C PHE A 31 -2.80 5.26 25.14
N GLY A 32 -2.98 6.44 24.54
CA GLY A 32 -3.22 7.68 25.29
C GLY A 32 -2.04 8.21 26.11
N HIS A 33 -0.80 7.98 25.70
CA HIS A 33 0.40 8.56 26.34
C HIS A 33 1.03 9.62 25.44
N PRO A 34 1.53 10.75 26.00
CA PRO A 34 2.23 11.75 25.22
C PRO A 34 3.54 11.15 24.68
N LEU A 35 3.73 11.22 23.36
CA LEU A 35 5.01 10.95 22.71
C LEU A 35 6.12 11.82 23.34
N PHE A 36 7.34 11.28 23.46
CA PHE A 36 8.51 12.05 23.91
C PHE A 36 8.65 13.36 23.11
N ARG A 37 9.04 14.45 23.79
CA ARG A 37 9.26 15.76 23.17
C ARG A 37 10.22 15.64 21.99
N GLY A 38 9.83 16.14 20.82
CA GLY A 38 10.69 16.22 19.63
C GLY A 38 10.42 15.18 18.53
N ILE A 39 9.61 14.14 18.78
CA ILE A 39 9.30 13.11 17.76
C ILE A 39 8.50 13.68 16.57
N THR A 40 7.72 14.75 16.78
CA THR A 40 6.87 15.34 15.72
C THR A 40 7.65 15.95 14.54
N ARG A 41 8.98 16.05 14.65
CA ARG A 41 9.94 16.44 13.60
C ARG A 41 10.95 15.35 13.25
N ALA A 42 10.83 14.14 13.82
CA ALA A 42 11.78 13.04 13.56
C ALA A 42 11.74 12.58 12.10
N HIS A 43 10.59 12.68 11.45
CA HIS A 43 10.40 12.33 10.04
C HIS A 43 9.92 13.54 9.24
N GLN A 44 10.43 13.66 8.02
CA GLN A 44 9.98 14.66 7.07
C GLN A 44 8.52 14.41 6.67
N ARG A 45 7.73 15.47 6.67
CA ARG A 45 6.30 15.39 6.35
C ARG A 45 6.09 15.33 4.86
N PHE A 46 4.99 14.69 4.46
CA PHE A 46 4.56 14.59 3.06
C PHE A 46 5.53 13.86 2.12
N ILE A 47 6.58 13.23 2.64
CA ILE A 47 7.48 12.38 1.85
C ILE A 47 6.90 10.97 1.71
N ASN A 48 6.44 10.38 2.81
CA ASN A 48 5.96 9.00 2.82
C ASN A 48 4.48 8.91 2.47
N LYS A 49 4.12 7.98 1.56
CA LYS A 49 2.73 7.63 1.18
C LYS A 49 1.91 8.83 0.66
N THR A 50 2.57 9.82 0.08
CA THR A 50 1.93 10.97 -0.59
C THR A 50 1.90 10.74 -2.09
N VAL A 51 0.81 11.14 -2.76
CA VAL A 51 0.69 11.13 -4.22
C VAL A 51 0.30 12.53 -4.70
N LEU A 52 0.99 13.02 -5.72
CA LEU A 52 0.64 14.29 -6.37
C LEU A 52 -0.47 14.08 -7.38
N VAL A 53 -1.44 14.99 -7.41
CA VAL A 53 -2.57 14.96 -8.34
C VAL A 53 -2.18 15.70 -9.62
N LYS A 54 -2.42 15.07 -10.77
CA LYS A 54 -2.21 15.66 -12.09
C LYS A 54 -3.57 16.05 -12.69
N ASP A 55 -3.64 17.22 -13.33
CA ASP A 55 -4.81 17.69 -14.09
C ASP A 55 -6.14 17.64 -13.30
N ASN A 56 -6.07 17.85 -11.98
CA ASN A 56 -7.20 17.73 -11.04
C ASN A 56 -7.91 16.35 -11.05
N ASN A 57 -7.25 15.30 -11.56
CA ASN A 57 -7.79 13.94 -11.56
C ASN A 57 -7.52 13.23 -10.22
N VAL A 58 -8.40 13.47 -9.24
CA VAL A 58 -8.27 12.92 -7.88
C VAL A 58 -8.52 11.41 -7.84
N GLU A 59 -9.44 10.88 -8.66
CA GLU A 59 -9.77 9.46 -8.66
C GLU A 59 -8.58 8.59 -9.07
N GLU A 60 -7.85 9.00 -10.10
CA GLU A 60 -6.66 8.27 -10.56
C GLU A 60 -5.56 8.30 -9.50
N ALA A 61 -5.31 9.46 -8.88
CA ALA A 61 -4.35 9.59 -7.80
C ALA A 61 -4.70 8.67 -6.61
N LEU A 62 -5.97 8.59 -6.23
CA LEU A 62 -6.44 7.70 -5.17
C LEU A 62 -6.31 6.21 -5.53
N LYS A 63 -6.56 5.83 -6.79
CA LYS A 63 -6.34 4.46 -7.27
C LYS A 63 -4.87 4.08 -7.19
N ILE A 64 -3.97 4.97 -7.61
CA ILE A 64 -2.52 4.78 -7.52
C ILE A 64 -2.10 4.64 -6.05
N LEU A 65 -2.58 5.52 -5.17
CA LEU A 65 -2.30 5.46 -3.75
C LEU A 65 -2.74 4.11 -3.16
N ASN A 66 -4.00 3.71 -3.39
CA ASN A 66 -4.52 2.43 -2.91
C ASN A 66 -3.71 1.23 -3.42
N LYS A 67 -3.32 1.23 -4.71
CA LYS A 67 -2.46 0.19 -5.28
C LYS A 67 -1.11 0.10 -4.57
N LYS A 68 -0.48 1.25 -4.27
CA LYS A 68 0.79 1.30 -3.53
C LYS A 68 0.63 0.78 -2.10
N LEU A 69 -0.43 1.19 -1.41
CA LEU A 69 -0.75 0.70 -0.05
C LEU A 69 -1.02 -0.81 -0.02
N SER A 70 -1.68 -1.34 -1.05
CA SER A 70 -1.92 -2.79 -1.20
C SER A 70 -0.63 -3.56 -1.49
N GLN A 71 0.27 -3.03 -2.34
CA GLN A 71 1.57 -3.64 -2.61
C GLN A 71 2.44 -3.76 -1.35
N GLU A 72 2.41 -2.75 -0.48
CA GLU A 72 3.09 -2.75 0.81
C GLU A 72 2.36 -3.55 1.91
N LYS A 73 1.19 -4.13 1.61
CA LYS A 73 0.32 -4.83 2.56
C LYS A 73 -0.09 -3.99 3.79
N LEU A 74 -0.07 -2.66 3.70
CA LEU A 74 -0.37 -1.80 4.85
C LEU A 74 -1.79 -2.00 5.38
N LEU A 75 -2.76 -2.16 4.47
CA LEU A 75 -4.16 -2.39 4.84
C LEU A 75 -4.35 -3.75 5.52
N GLU A 76 -3.55 -4.76 5.15
CA GLU A 76 -3.56 -6.07 5.78
C GLU A 76 -2.99 -6.00 7.20
N ILE A 77 -1.84 -5.34 7.36
CA ILE A 77 -1.22 -5.09 8.67
C ILE A 77 -2.23 -4.37 9.58
N TYR A 78 -2.83 -3.27 9.12
CA TYR A 78 -3.82 -2.52 9.90
C TYR A 78 -5.00 -3.37 10.37
N ARG A 79 -5.54 -4.22 9.47
CA ARG A 79 -6.64 -5.13 9.82
C ARG A 79 -6.20 -6.18 10.84
N ARG A 80 -4.98 -6.71 10.71
CA ARG A 80 -4.41 -7.72 11.59
C ARG A 80 -4.09 -7.17 12.98
N THR A 81 -3.53 -5.96 13.06
CA THR A 81 -3.13 -5.32 14.32
C THR A 81 -4.29 -4.68 15.08
N ARG A 82 -5.53 -4.74 14.56
CA ARG A 82 -6.71 -4.19 15.25
C ARG A 82 -6.94 -4.87 16.61
N TYR A 83 -6.65 -6.16 16.71
CA TYR A 83 -6.78 -6.93 17.94
C TYR A 83 -5.48 -7.70 18.20
N TYR A 84 -5.22 -8.02 19.47
CA TYR A 84 -4.07 -8.83 19.83
C TYR A 84 -4.22 -10.26 19.30
N GLU A 85 -3.28 -10.69 18.49
CA GLU A 85 -3.14 -12.07 18.00
C GLU A 85 -2.09 -12.80 18.85
N LYS A 86 -2.42 -13.99 19.38
CA LYS A 86 -1.47 -14.73 20.22
C LYS A 86 -0.27 -15.21 19.36
N PRO A 87 0.95 -15.33 19.93
CA PRO A 87 2.15 -15.67 19.15
C PRO A 87 2.05 -16.98 18.36
N TYR A 88 1.35 -18.00 18.88
CA TYR A 88 1.16 -19.26 18.14
C TYR A 88 0.22 -19.10 16.94
N GLN A 89 -0.80 -18.23 17.03
CA GLN A 89 -1.71 -17.96 15.91
C GLN A 89 -0.97 -17.23 14.80
N GLN A 90 -0.15 -16.23 15.16
CA GLN A 90 0.71 -15.51 14.22
C GLN A 90 1.64 -16.46 13.45
N ARG A 91 2.30 -17.38 14.17
CA ARG A 91 3.21 -18.38 13.58
C ARG A 91 2.49 -19.34 12.65
N ASN A 92 1.32 -19.85 13.04
CA ASN A 92 0.53 -20.76 12.21
C ASN A 92 0.06 -20.08 10.93
N GLN A 93 -0.41 -18.84 11.04
CA GLN A 93 -0.84 -18.04 9.90
C GLN A 93 0.31 -17.74 8.95
N TYR A 94 1.49 -17.38 9.46
CA TYR A 94 2.69 -17.15 8.64
C TYR A 94 3.12 -18.41 7.89
N SER A 95 3.13 -19.57 8.56
CA SER A 95 3.43 -20.87 7.94
C SER A 95 2.44 -21.18 6.81
N TYR A 96 1.14 -20.97 7.04
CA TYR A 96 0.12 -21.15 6.02
C TYR A 96 0.31 -20.22 4.80
N GLU A 97 0.61 -18.94 5.04
CA GLU A 97 0.87 -17.96 3.98
C GLU A 97 2.06 -18.34 3.11
N ILE A 98 3.16 -18.82 3.72
CA ILE A 98 4.33 -19.31 3.00
C ILE A 98 3.98 -20.54 2.15
N CYS A 99 3.37 -21.56 2.76
CA CYS A 99 3.01 -22.79 2.05
C CYS A 99 2.07 -22.49 0.87
N LYS A 100 1.10 -21.59 1.07
CA LYS A 100 0.21 -21.14 0.00
C LYS A 100 0.96 -20.39 -1.11
N ALA A 101 1.92 -19.54 -0.75
CA ALA A 101 2.72 -18.81 -1.73
C ALA A 101 3.56 -19.78 -2.60
N ILE A 102 4.27 -20.72 -1.97
CA ILE A 102 5.07 -21.74 -2.67
C ILE A 102 4.18 -22.58 -3.60
N TYR A 103 3.05 -23.07 -3.09
CA TYR A 103 2.12 -23.86 -3.90
C TYR A 103 1.59 -23.09 -5.11
N ASN A 104 1.16 -21.84 -4.92
CA ASN A 104 0.67 -21.01 -6.02
C ASN A 104 1.75 -20.73 -7.05
N GLU A 105 2.98 -20.48 -6.60
CA GLU A 105 4.13 -20.25 -7.47
C GLU A 105 4.43 -21.49 -8.33
N ASP A 106 4.49 -22.67 -7.71
CA ASP A 106 4.74 -23.94 -8.41
C ASP A 106 3.59 -24.33 -9.33
N MET A 107 2.35 -24.10 -8.91
CA MET A 107 1.19 -24.34 -9.76
C MET A 107 1.20 -23.43 -10.98
N ASN A 108 1.53 -22.15 -10.82
CA ASN A 108 1.67 -21.20 -11.93
C ASN A 108 2.78 -21.64 -12.90
N ARG A 109 3.92 -22.12 -12.41
CA ARG A 109 4.99 -22.70 -13.23
C ARG A 109 4.51 -23.92 -14.02
N LYS A 110 3.78 -24.83 -13.36
CA LYS A 110 3.21 -26.03 -13.98
C LYS A 110 2.19 -25.67 -15.07
N ILE A 111 1.29 -24.73 -14.79
CA ILE A 111 0.30 -24.24 -15.76
C ILE A 111 1.01 -23.64 -16.97
N ALA A 112 2.02 -22.79 -16.77
CA ALA A 112 2.78 -22.19 -17.86
C ALA A 112 3.48 -23.24 -18.73
N LEU A 113 3.96 -24.34 -18.14
CA LEU A 113 4.55 -25.46 -18.85
C LEU A 113 3.52 -26.25 -19.66
N ILE A 114 2.40 -26.63 -19.04
CA ILE A 114 1.33 -27.41 -19.68
C ILE A 114 0.64 -26.59 -20.79
N SER A 115 0.44 -25.30 -20.56
CA SER A 115 -0.20 -24.38 -21.51
C SER A 115 0.49 -24.36 -22.88
N ARG A 116 1.81 -24.60 -22.93
CA ARG A 116 2.56 -24.74 -24.21
C ARG A 116 2.04 -25.89 -25.09
N LYS A 117 1.42 -26.90 -24.50
CA LYS A 117 0.85 -28.07 -25.19
C LYS A 117 -0.67 -27.96 -25.39
N ASN A 118 -1.30 -26.85 -24.99
CA ASN A 118 -2.72 -26.59 -25.23
C ASN A 118 -2.98 -26.21 -26.70
N ARG A 119 -2.71 -27.14 -27.60
CA ARG A 119 -2.96 -27.06 -29.04
C ARG A 119 -4.04 -28.09 -29.41
N PRO A 120 -4.82 -27.88 -30.48
CA PRO A 120 -5.72 -28.92 -30.98
C PRO A 120 -4.94 -30.21 -31.23
N ASP A 121 -5.63 -31.33 -31.04
CA ASP A 121 -5.05 -32.63 -31.29
C ASP A 121 -4.56 -32.73 -32.74
N ARG A 122 -3.39 -33.34 -32.92
CA ARG A 122 -2.78 -33.50 -34.23
C ARG A 122 -3.42 -34.65 -35.00
N TRP A 123 -4.04 -35.62 -34.33
CA TRP A 123 -4.58 -36.83 -34.95
C TRP A 123 -6.07 -37.03 -34.60
N PRO A 124 -6.95 -36.17 -35.11
CA PRO A 124 -8.38 -36.34 -34.91
C PRO A 124 -8.85 -37.68 -35.49
N GLY A 125 -9.58 -38.48 -34.71
CA GLY A 125 -10.23 -39.72 -35.17
C GLY A 125 -9.47 -41.03 -34.91
N GLN A 126 -8.48 -41.07 -34.01
CA GLN A 126 -7.75 -42.30 -33.64
C GLN A 126 -8.44 -43.17 -32.57
N TYR A 127 -9.77 -43.15 -32.49
CA TYR A 127 -10.53 -43.99 -31.57
C TYR A 127 -10.99 -45.30 -32.23
#